data_AF-A0A962RUM8-F1
#
_entry.id   AF-A0A962RUM8-F1
#
_cell.length_a   1.000
_cell.length_b   1.000
_cell.length_c   1.000
_cell.angle_alpha   90.00
_cell.angle_beta   90.00
_cell.angle_gamma   90.00
#
_symmetry.space_group_name_H-M   'P 1'
#
loop_
_entity.id
_entity.type
_entity.pdbx_description
1 polymer ?
#
loop_
_entity_poly.entity_id
_entity_poly.type
_entity_poly.pdbx_seq_one_letter_code
_entity_poly.pdbx_strand_id
1 'polypeptide(L)'
;MSGGPAAARAAREPTPSRYPHVLPRLLAATRPAFLSITAVAVLLGLASAAADGIAIAPARACVAALFALVAHAAGNLLNDYHDALNGSDAANHARRFPFTGGSRFIQNGVLTAASVARLAYLLLASVVVAGAWLVAVSGGGLLAIGLLGLALAWGYSAPPLALMNRGVGEAVVALAWLLVVVGTDYVQRGGFAATPWWVGLAYALHVAGVLGVNAFPDCAADAAAGKRTLAVRLGARRGRGLYAVLVLPAYAWLAFAVTRGALPWTVVLAGLGLPPALLAARGLWRHAAQPAVLDRTIVAAILAAHVHGLALAAALLLG
;
A
#
# COMPACT_ATOMS: atom_id res chain seq x y z
N MET A 1 36.22 -10.46 9.57
CA MET A 1 35.45 -9.26 9.93
C MET A 1 34.06 -9.38 9.28
N SER A 2 33.15 -10.12 9.91
CA SER A 2 31.76 -10.23 9.42
C SER A 2 31.06 -8.91 9.70
N GLY A 3 30.82 -8.11 8.65
CA GLY A 3 30.06 -6.87 8.76
C GLY A 3 28.71 -7.16 9.41
N GLY A 4 28.39 -6.44 10.49
CA GLY A 4 27.16 -6.67 11.26
C GLY A 4 25.88 -6.48 10.42
N PRO A 5 24.69 -6.75 11.00
CA PRO A 5 23.40 -6.71 10.29
C PRO A 5 23.13 -5.41 9.52
N ALA A 6 23.66 -4.28 10.00
CA ALA A 6 23.56 -2.98 9.32
C ALA A 6 24.39 -2.92 8.02
N ALA A 7 25.62 -3.45 8.02
CA ALA A 7 26.48 -3.49 6.84
C ALA A 7 25.89 -4.41 5.76
N ALA A 8 25.30 -5.54 6.15
CA ALA A 8 24.61 -6.44 5.24
C ALA A 8 23.37 -5.80 4.58
N ARG A 9 22.68 -4.87 5.27
CA ARG A 9 21.59 -4.09 4.67
C ARG A 9 22.09 -3.03 3.71
N ALA A 10 23.11 -2.27 4.10
CA ALA A 10 23.71 -1.26 3.25
C ALA A 10 24.22 -1.85 1.92
N ALA A 11 24.79 -3.06 1.96
CA ALA A 11 25.21 -3.79 0.76
C ALA A 11 24.06 -4.16 -0.20
N ARG A 12 22.81 -4.18 0.29
CA ARG A 12 21.61 -4.45 -0.51
C ARG A 12 20.94 -3.20 -1.06
N GLU A 13 21.40 -2.01 -0.69
CA GLU A 13 20.86 -0.76 -1.21
C GLU A 13 21.20 -0.57 -2.70
N PRO A 14 20.43 0.26 -3.43
CA PRO A 14 20.75 0.57 -4.81
C PRO A 14 22.04 1.39 -4.90
N THR A 15 22.88 1.04 -5.87
CA THR A 15 24.09 1.77 -6.27
C THR A 15 24.11 1.92 -7.79
N PRO A 16 24.85 2.91 -8.33
CA PRO A 16 24.99 3.06 -9.79
C PRO A 16 25.56 1.79 -10.45
N SER A 17 26.50 1.11 -9.78
CA SER A 17 27.11 -0.13 -10.27
C SER A 17 26.16 -1.32 -10.28
N ARG A 18 25.19 -1.39 -9.36
CA ARG A 18 24.19 -2.47 -9.30
C ARG A 18 23.08 -2.31 -10.34
N TYR A 19 22.82 -1.08 -10.77
CA TYR A 19 21.80 -0.77 -11.77
C TYR A 19 22.40 -0.04 -12.99
N PRO A 20 23.32 -0.67 -13.74
CA PRO A 20 24.01 -0.01 -14.85
C PRO A 20 23.06 0.29 -16.02
N HIS A 21 22.05 -0.54 -16.24
CA HIS A 21 21.09 -0.40 -17.33
C HIS A 21 19.86 0.42 -16.94
N VAL A 22 19.34 1.21 -17.88
CA VAL A 22 18.22 2.15 -17.66
C VAL A 22 16.93 1.44 -17.24
N LEU A 23 16.48 0.42 -17.98
CA LEU A 23 15.19 -0.22 -17.71
C LEU A 23 15.11 -0.89 -16.33
N PRO A 24 16.07 -1.76 -15.93
CA PRO A 24 16.07 -2.33 -14.57
C PRO A 24 16.18 -1.27 -13.48
N ARG A 25 16.89 -0.17 -13.73
CA ARG A 25 17.02 0.96 -12.80
C ARG A 25 15.69 1.65 -12.56
N LEU A 26 14.97 2.01 -13.63
CA LEU A 26 13.67 2.67 -13.52
C LEU A 26 12.62 1.73 -12.90
N LEU A 27 12.63 0.44 -13.28
CA LEU A 27 11.71 -0.55 -12.71
C LEU A 27 11.98 -0.79 -11.22
N ALA A 28 13.23 -0.89 -10.79
CA ALA A 28 13.54 -1.08 -9.37
C ALA A 28 13.16 0.14 -8.51
N ALA A 29 13.25 1.36 -9.08
CA ALA A 29 12.83 2.59 -8.41
C ALA A 29 11.32 2.64 -8.10
N THR A 30 10.47 1.89 -8.82
CA THR A 30 9.02 1.83 -8.53
C THR A 30 8.67 0.97 -7.30
N ARG A 31 9.68 0.32 -6.71
CA ARG A 31 9.56 -0.57 -5.54
C ARG A 31 8.61 -1.75 -5.81
N PRO A 32 8.90 -2.62 -6.79
CA PRO A 32 7.99 -3.67 -7.27
C PRO A 32 7.49 -4.63 -6.19
N ALA A 33 8.29 -4.86 -5.13
CA ALA A 33 7.88 -5.68 -4.00
C ALA A 33 6.63 -5.17 -3.26
N PHE A 34 6.35 -3.86 -3.30
CA PHE A 34 5.15 -3.28 -2.68
C PHE A 34 3.91 -3.39 -3.57
N LEU A 35 4.10 -3.54 -4.88
CA LEU A 35 3.00 -3.61 -5.85
C LEU A 35 2.15 -4.88 -5.68
N SER A 36 2.67 -5.91 -5.02
CA SER A 36 1.93 -7.15 -4.75
C SER A 36 0.69 -6.91 -3.87
N ILE A 37 0.72 -5.93 -2.96
CA ILE A 37 -0.46 -5.54 -2.17
C ILE A 37 -1.57 -5.01 -3.09
N THR A 38 -1.22 -4.20 -4.09
CA THR A 38 -2.20 -3.71 -5.07
C THR A 38 -2.70 -4.84 -5.97
N ALA A 39 -1.85 -5.80 -6.34
CA ALA A 39 -2.28 -6.98 -7.09
C ALA A 39 -3.34 -7.79 -6.31
N VAL A 40 -3.16 -7.96 -5.00
CA VAL A 40 -4.17 -8.63 -4.14
C VAL A 40 -5.48 -7.82 -4.09
N ALA A 41 -5.42 -6.49 -3.97
CA ALA A 41 -6.62 -5.63 -4.03
C ALA A 41 -7.38 -5.79 -5.37
N VAL A 42 -6.67 -5.82 -6.50
CA VAL A 42 -7.26 -6.06 -7.82
C VAL A 42 -7.91 -7.44 -7.86
N LEU A 43 -7.21 -8.49 -7.44
CA LEU A 43 -7.77 -9.85 -7.38
C LEU A 43 -9.05 -9.91 -6.54
N LEU A 44 -9.07 -9.19 -5.42
CA LEU A 44 -10.24 -9.12 -4.55
C LEU A 44 -11.42 -8.41 -5.21
N GLY A 45 -11.18 -7.32 -5.95
CA GLY A 45 -12.23 -6.63 -6.72
C GLY A 45 -12.77 -7.49 -7.88
N LEU A 46 -11.91 -8.25 -8.55
CA LEU A 46 -12.34 -9.22 -9.57
C LEU A 46 -13.13 -10.37 -8.95
N ALA A 47 -12.70 -10.90 -7.81
CA ALA A 47 -13.40 -11.96 -7.08
C ALA A 47 -14.77 -11.51 -6.58
N SER A 48 -14.87 -10.26 -6.11
CA SER A 48 -16.15 -9.62 -5.75
C SER A 48 -17.13 -9.59 -6.92
N ALA A 49 -16.69 -9.12 -8.09
CA ALA A 49 -17.55 -9.10 -9.28
C ALA A 49 -17.98 -10.52 -9.69
N ALA A 50 -17.04 -11.46 -9.71
CA ALA A 50 -17.31 -12.84 -10.09
C ALA A 50 -18.27 -13.55 -9.10
N ALA A 51 -18.15 -13.30 -7.80
CA ALA A 51 -19.03 -13.86 -6.77
C ALA A 51 -20.49 -13.40 -6.93
N ASP A 52 -20.69 -12.18 -7.42
CA ASP A 52 -22.03 -11.67 -7.75
C ASP A 52 -22.50 -12.09 -9.17
N GLY A 53 -21.83 -13.06 -9.81
CA GLY A 53 -22.20 -13.59 -11.12
C GLY A 53 -21.83 -12.71 -12.32
N ILE A 54 -21.01 -11.67 -12.11
CA ILE A 54 -20.58 -10.79 -13.21
C ILE A 54 -19.47 -11.47 -14.03
N ALA A 55 -19.70 -11.59 -15.33
CA ALA A 55 -18.69 -12.09 -16.25
C ALA A 55 -17.49 -11.14 -16.33
N ILE A 56 -16.28 -11.68 -16.13
CA ILE A 56 -15.04 -10.91 -16.16
C ILE A 56 -14.60 -10.71 -17.61
N ALA A 57 -14.56 -9.45 -18.06
CA ALA A 57 -14.03 -9.07 -19.36
C ALA A 57 -12.49 -9.00 -19.29
N PRO A 58 -11.73 -9.89 -19.97
CA PRO A 58 -10.28 -9.99 -19.79
C PRO A 58 -9.53 -8.70 -20.12
N ALA A 59 -9.92 -8.00 -21.19
CA ALA A 59 -9.29 -6.74 -21.57
C ALA A 59 -9.43 -5.67 -20.48
N ARG A 60 -10.64 -5.52 -19.91
CA ARG A 60 -10.90 -4.57 -18.82
C ARG A 60 -10.14 -4.95 -17.55
N ALA A 61 -10.10 -6.25 -17.23
CA ALA A 61 -9.39 -6.76 -16.07
C ALA A 61 -7.87 -6.52 -16.17
N CYS A 62 -7.27 -6.82 -17.32
CA CYS A 62 -5.84 -6.61 -17.56
C CYS A 62 -5.45 -5.12 -17.50
N VAL A 63 -6.25 -4.23 -18.10
CA VAL A 63 -5.99 -2.79 -18.06
C VAL A 63 -6.16 -2.25 -16.64
N ALA A 64 -7.23 -2.61 -15.93
CA ALA A 64 -7.41 -2.20 -14.53
C ALA A 64 -6.27 -2.71 -13.64
N ALA A 65 -5.87 -3.97 -13.78
CA ALA A 65 -4.77 -4.56 -13.04
C ALA A 65 -3.46 -3.82 -13.29
N LEU A 66 -3.08 -3.66 -14.56
CA LEU A 66 -1.84 -2.97 -14.94
C LEU A 66 -1.81 -1.54 -14.41
N PHE A 67 -2.87 -0.76 -14.62
CA PHE A 67 -2.87 0.65 -14.28
C PHE A 67 -3.11 0.92 -12.80
N ALA A 68 -3.70 0.00 -12.04
CA ALA A 68 -3.65 0.05 -10.58
C ALA A 68 -2.20 -0.09 -10.06
N LEU A 69 -1.42 -1.03 -10.63
CA LEU A 69 -0.01 -1.20 -10.29
C LEU A 69 0.83 0.01 -10.72
N VAL A 70 0.57 0.58 -11.90
CA VAL A 70 1.23 1.80 -12.39
C VAL A 70 0.90 3.00 -11.49
N ALA A 71 -0.35 3.16 -11.04
CA ALA A 71 -0.74 4.22 -10.13
C ALA A 71 -0.02 4.10 -8.77
N HIS A 72 0.10 2.89 -8.22
CA HIS A 72 0.88 2.66 -7.00
C HIS A 72 2.38 2.92 -7.22
N ALA A 73 2.95 2.47 -8.35
CA ALA A 73 4.33 2.77 -8.72
C ALA A 73 4.60 4.27 -8.79
N ALA A 74 3.68 5.04 -9.39
CA ALA A 74 3.76 6.50 -9.42
C ALA A 74 3.70 7.11 -8.01
N GLY A 75 2.79 6.63 -7.16
CA GLY A 75 2.68 7.07 -5.76
C GLY A 75 3.97 6.83 -4.96
N ASN A 76 4.61 5.67 -5.15
CA ASN A 76 5.91 5.36 -4.55
C ASN A 76 7.01 6.34 -4.98
N LEU A 77 7.08 6.64 -6.28
CA LEU A 77 8.06 7.60 -6.82
C LEU A 77 7.79 9.04 -6.35
N LEU A 78 6.52 9.45 -6.27
CA LEU A 78 6.15 10.76 -5.72
C LEU A 78 6.52 10.86 -4.24
N ASN A 79 6.33 9.80 -3.46
CA ASN A 79 6.79 9.74 -2.08
C ASN A 79 8.32 9.91 -2.00
N ASP A 80 9.09 9.11 -2.72
CA ASP A 80 10.55 9.23 -2.75
C ASP A 80 11.03 10.64 -3.17
N TYR A 81 10.37 11.23 -4.18
CA TYR A 81 10.70 12.58 -4.65
C TYR A 81 10.47 13.63 -3.56
N HIS A 82 9.28 13.65 -2.95
CA HIS A 82 8.95 14.65 -1.94
C HIS A 82 9.71 14.44 -0.62
N ASP A 83 10.06 13.20 -0.28
CA ASP A 83 10.89 12.87 0.89
C ASP A 83 12.38 13.18 0.68
N ALA A 84 12.85 13.13 -0.56
CA ALA A 84 14.15 13.71 -0.91
C ALA A 84 14.17 15.24 -0.76
N LEU A 85 13.09 15.93 -1.18
CA LEU A 85 13.02 17.40 -1.07
C LEU A 85 12.91 17.89 0.37
N ASN A 86 12.18 17.18 1.24
CA ASN A 86 12.04 17.55 2.65
C ASN A 86 13.18 17.01 3.54
N GLY A 87 14.04 16.16 3.00
CA GLY A 87 15.22 15.62 3.69
C GLY A 87 14.96 14.46 4.65
N SER A 88 13.71 13.98 4.82
CA SER A 88 13.38 12.89 5.76
C SER A 88 14.18 11.63 5.45
N ASP A 89 14.21 11.20 4.19
CA ASP A 89 14.96 10.01 3.81
C ASP A 89 16.47 10.15 4.07
N ALA A 90 17.04 11.32 3.81
CA ALA A 90 18.46 11.57 4.05
C ALA A 90 18.81 11.47 5.55
N ALA A 91 17.93 11.96 6.42
CA ALA A 91 18.07 11.90 7.88
C ALA A 91 17.83 10.49 8.48
N ASN A 92 17.32 9.54 7.67
CA ASN A 92 16.89 8.24 8.18
C ASN A 92 18.02 7.21 8.29
N HIS A 93 18.70 7.21 9.44
CA HIS A 93 19.72 6.24 9.78
C HIS A 93 19.18 4.93 10.40
N ALA A 94 17.92 4.92 10.86
CA ALA A 94 17.28 3.75 11.49
C ALA A 94 16.53 2.85 10.49
N ARG A 95 16.47 3.25 9.21
CA ARG A 95 15.75 2.60 8.12
C ARG A 95 15.99 1.10 8.00
N ARG A 96 14.96 0.39 7.54
CA ARG A 96 14.97 -1.06 7.33
C ARG A 96 14.86 -1.38 5.84
N PHE A 97 15.92 -1.17 5.06
CA PHE A 97 15.89 -1.49 3.62
C PHE A 97 15.52 -2.97 3.39
N PRO A 98 14.61 -3.30 2.45
CA PRO A 98 13.95 -2.42 1.46
C PRO A 98 12.61 -1.81 1.91
N PHE A 99 12.26 -1.90 3.20
CA PHE A 99 10.94 -1.58 3.70
C PHE A 99 10.71 -0.09 3.98
N THR A 100 11.69 0.60 4.57
CA THR A 100 11.53 1.97 5.10
C THR A 100 12.66 2.91 4.68
N GLY A 101 12.46 4.22 4.81
CA GLY A 101 13.43 5.27 4.43
C GLY A 101 13.59 5.47 2.92
N GLY A 102 12.50 5.31 2.16
CA GLY A 102 12.45 5.46 0.71
C GLY A 102 13.13 4.33 -0.07
N SER A 103 13.13 4.41 -1.41
CA SER A 103 13.84 3.44 -2.26
C SER A 103 15.37 3.57 -2.20
N ARG A 104 15.89 4.69 -1.69
CA ARG A 104 17.31 5.09 -1.68
C ARG A 104 17.92 5.42 -3.05
N PHE A 105 17.14 5.39 -4.14
CA PHE A 105 17.68 5.68 -5.48
C PHE A 105 18.17 7.14 -5.62
N ILE A 106 17.52 8.09 -4.95
CA ILE A 106 17.95 9.50 -4.94
C ILE A 106 19.14 9.68 -3.99
N GLN A 107 19.02 9.20 -2.76
CA GLN A 107 20.02 9.42 -1.71
C GLN A 107 21.36 8.74 -2.02
N ASN A 108 21.34 7.65 -2.79
CA ASN A 108 22.55 6.92 -3.18
C ASN A 108 23.05 7.33 -4.59
N GLY A 109 22.52 8.40 -5.18
CA GLY A 109 22.98 8.94 -6.46
C GLY A 109 22.70 8.07 -7.69
N VAL A 110 21.76 7.12 -7.59
CA VAL A 110 21.39 6.22 -8.71
C VAL A 110 20.49 6.93 -9.73
N LEU A 111 19.60 7.80 -9.24
CA LEU A 111 18.73 8.67 -10.02
C LEU A 111 18.72 10.08 -9.42
N THR A 112 18.56 11.09 -10.26
CA THR A 112 18.30 12.45 -9.77
C THR A 112 16.86 12.59 -9.30
N ALA A 113 16.59 13.51 -8.36
CA ALA A 113 15.22 13.82 -7.93
C ALA A 113 14.32 14.24 -9.11
N ALA A 114 14.88 15.00 -10.07
CA ALA A 114 14.17 15.40 -11.29
C ALA A 114 13.79 14.20 -12.19
N SER A 115 14.67 13.20 -12.31
CA SER A 115 14.38 11.97 -13.05
C SER A 115 13.27 11.15 -12.39
N VAL A 116 13.28 11.04 -11.06
CA VAL A 116 12.24 10.35 -10.29
C VAL A 116 10.90 11.06 -10.44
N ALA A 117 10.85 12.39 -10.29
CA ALA A 117 9.63 13.16 -10.50
C ALA A 117 9.08 12.99 -11.91
N ARG A 118 9.93 13.10 -12.94
CA ARG A 118 9.52 12.92 -14.34
C ARG A 118 8.91 11.54 -14.57
N LEU A 119 9.54 10.48 -14.06
CA LEU A 119 8.98 9.14 -14.15
C LEU A 119 7.62 9.05 -13.46
N ALA A 120 7.49 9.58 -12.25
CA ALA A 120 6.25 9.54 -11.49
C ALA A 120 5.08 10.20 -12.25
N TYR A 121 5.29 11.40 -12.80
CA TYR A 121 4.27 12.12 -13.55
C TYR A 121 3.95 11.47 -14.91
N LEU A 122 4.93 10.87 -15.59
CA LEU A 122 4.67 10.10 -16.82
C LEU A 122 3.81 8.86 -16.54
N LEU A 123 4.05 8.18 -15.42
CA LEU A 123 3.22 7.05 -14.98
C LEU A 123 1.80 7.51 -14.58
N LEU A 124 1.64 8.65 -13.90
CA LEU A 124 0.29 9.20 -13.64
C LEU A 124 -0.43 9.60 -14.92
N ALA A 125 0.27 10.21 -15.88
CA ALA A 125 -0.31 10.59 -17.16
C ALA A 125 -0.83 9.36 -17.93
N SER A 126 -0.10 8.24 -17.91
CA SER A 126 -0.56 7.01 -18.56
C SER A 126 -1.76 6.38 -17.84
N VAL A 127 -1.85 6.49 -16.52
CA VAL A 127 -3.05 6.11 -15.74
C VAL A 127 -4.28 6.91 -16.17
N VAL A 128 -4.14 8.22 -16.44
CA VAL A 128 -5.25 9.05 -16.94
C VAL A 128 -5.75 8.56 -18.29
N VAL A 129 -4.85 8.23 -19.22
CA VAL A 129 -5.22 7.73 -20.56
C VAL A 129 -5.98 6.41 -20.46
N ALA A 130 -5.45 5.45 -19.69
CA ALA A 130 -6.10 4.17 -19.49
C ALA A 130 -7.43 4.29 -18.71
N GLY A 131 -7.46 5.18 -17.72
CA GLY A 131 -8.65 5.50 -16.94
C GLY A 131 -9.77 6.09 -17.80
N ALA A 132 -9.45 6.98 -18.75
CA ALA A 132 -10.44 7.53 -19.68
C ALA A 132 -11.08 6.42 -20.55
N TRP A 133 -10.27 5.48 -21.04
CA TRP A 133 -10.80 4.32 -21.76
C TRP A 133 -11.67 3.44 -20.87
N LEU A 134 -11.24 3.13 -19.64
CA LEU A 134 -12.04 2.35 -18.68
C LEU A 134 -13.36 3.04 -18.34
N VAL A 135 -13.38 4.36 -18.16
CA VAL A 135 -14.61 5.14 -17.91
C VAL A 135 -15.57 5.01 -19.09
N ALA A 136 -15.07 5.10 -20.32
CA ALA A 136 -15.88 5.00 -21.53
C ALA A 136 -16.53 3.62 -21.70
N VAL A 137 -15.88 2.54 -21.24
CA VAL A 137 -16.38 1.15 -21.40
C VAL A 137 -17.07 0.57 -20.16
N SER A 138 -16.90 1.18 -18.99
CA SER A 138 -17.45 0.69 -17.72
C SER A 138 -18.52 1.61 -17.11
N GLY A 139 -18.51 2.92 -17.38
CA GLY A 139 -19.53 3.85 -16.88
C GLY A 139 -18.99 5.00 -16.03
N GLY A 140 -19.80 6.06 -15.90
CA GLY A 140 -19.38 7.35 -15.34
C GLY A 140 -19.00 7.34 -13.86
N GLY A 141 -19.49 6.40 -13.06
CA GLY A 141 -19.12 6.28 -11.63
C GLY A 141 -17.63 6.03 -11.42
N LEU A 142 -16.96 5.38 -12.39
CA LEU A 142 -15.52 5.16 -12.35
C LEU A 142 -14.72 6.46 -12.41
N LEU A 143 -15.27 7.52 -13.02
CA LEU A 143 -14.62 8.83 -13.07
C LEU A 143 -14.39 9.39 -11.67
N ALA A 144 -15.38 9.28 -10.77
CA ALA A 144 -15.25 9.73 -9.39
C ALA A 144 -14.19 8.94 -8.63
N ILE A 145 -14.15 7.61 -8.81
CA ILE A 145 -13.13 6.73 -8.22
C ILE A 145 -11.74 7.13 -8.73
N GLY A 146 -11.60 7.32 -10.04
CA GLY A 146 -10.33 7.67 -10.69
C GLY A 146 -9.81 9.04 -10.26
N LEU A 147 -10.66 10.07 -10.26
CA LEU A 147 -10.30 11.43 -9.82
C LEU A 147 -9.88 11.45 -8.36
N LEU A 148 -10.63 10.78 -7.48
CA LEU A 148 -10.27 10.66 -6.07
C LEU A 148 -8.96 9.89 -5.91
N GLY A 149 -8.79 8.76 -6.60
CA GLY A 149 -7.56 7.97 -6.58
C GLY A 149 -6.33 8.76 -7.02
N LEU A 150 -6.43 9.54 -8.10
CA LEU A 150 -5.36 10.43 -8.57
C LEU A 150 -5.05 11.54 -7.55
N ALA A 151 -6.10 12.15 -6.97
CA ALA A 151 -5.94 13.18 -5.94
C ALA A 151 -5.25 12.62 -4.69
N LEU A 152 -5.58 11.39 -4.26
CA LEU A 152 -4.91 10.72 -3.14
C LEU A 152 -3.47 10.36 -3.50
N ALA A 153 -3.21 9.78 -4.67
CA ALA A 153 -1.85 9.39 -5.09
C ALA A 153 -0.90 10.59 -5.15
N TRP A 154 -1.37 11.72 -5.67
CA TRP A 154 -0.61 12.97 -5.70
C TRP A 154 -0.53 13.64 -4.32
N GLY A 155 -1.69 13.89 -3.70
CA GLY A 155 -1.83 14.65 -2.47
C GLY A 155 -1.30 13.95 -1.22
N TYR A 156 -1.05 12.64 -1.27
CA TYR A 156 -0.42 11.90 -0.19
C TYR A 156 0.96 12.48 0.17
N SER A 157 1.76 12.81 -0.86
CA SER A 157 3.14 13.29 -0.72
C SER A 157 3.31 14.77 -1.11
N ALA A 158 2.57 15.24 -2.11
CA ALA A 158 2.82 16.54 -2.73
C ALA A 158 2.20 17.72 -1.94
N PRO A 159 2.95 18.83 -1.73
CA PRO A 159 2.38 20.08 -1.26
C PRO A 159 1.34 20.66 -2.23
N PRO A 160 0.33 21.40 -1.73
CA PRO A 160 0.13 21.78 -0.33
C PRO A 160 -0.61 20.72 0.49
N LEU A 161 -0.95 19.54 -0.07
CA LEU A 161 -1.73 18.52 0.64
C LEU A 161 -0.88 17.64 1.57
N ALA A 162 0.25 17.12 1.10
CA ALA A 162 1.23 16.34 1.87
C ALA A 162 0.61 15.52 3.02
N LEU A 163 -0.44 14.74 2.71
CA LEU A 163 -1.36 14.18 3.71
C LEU A 163 -0.64 13.23 4.68
N MET A 164 0.40 12.52 4.22
CA MET A 164 1.20 11.66 5.08
C MET A 164 1.85 12.44 6.24
N ASN A 165 2.21 13.72 5.99
CA ASN A 165 2.89 14.56 6.97
C ASN A 165 1.92 15.07 8.06
N ARG A 166 0.62 14.82 7.94
CA ARG A 166 -0.44 15.37 8.79
C ARG A 166 -1.07 14.36 9.75
N GLY A 167 -0.58 13.12 9.74
CA GLY A 167 -1.03 12.06 10.64
C GLY A 167 -2.37 11.45 10.20
N VAL A 168 -2.69 11.55 8.91
CA VAL A 168 -3.83 10.89 8.26
C VAL A 168 -3.38 9.87 7.20
N GLY A 169 -2.08 9.55 7.16
CA GLY A 169 -1.50 8.73 6.10
C GLY A 169 -2.12 7.34 6.01
N GLU A 170 -2.32 6.68 7.15
CA GLU A 170 -2.95 5.36 7.24
C GLU A 170 -4.41 5.37 6.75
N ALA A 171 -5.16 6.43 7.03
CA ALA A 171 -6.53 6.60 6.54
C ALA A 171 -6.58 6.82 5.02
N VAL A 172 -5.63 7.61 4.48
CA VAL A 172 -5.50 7.84 3.04
C VAL A 172 -5.11 6.54 2.33
N VAL A 173 -4.19 5.77 2.88
CA VAL A 173 -3.82 4.44 2.37
C VAL A 173 -5.00 3.47 2.45
N ALA A 174 -5.75 3.42 3.55
CA ALA A 174 -6.96 2.61 3.59
C ALA A 174 -7.94 3.00 2.48
N LEU A 175 -8.23 4.29 2.34
CA LEU A 175 -9.15 4.78 1.32
C LEU A 175 -8.66 4.45 -0.11
N ALA A 176 -7.38 4.66 -0.41
CA ALA A 176 -6.83 4.40 -1.73
C ALA A 176 -6.95 2.92 -2.13
N TRP A 177 -6.64 1.98 -1.22
CA TRP A 177 -6.77 0.55 -1.53
C TRP A 177 -8.21 0.06 -1.53
N LEU A 178 -9.11 0.66 -0.73
CA LEU A 178 -10.54 0.44 -0.84
C LEU A 178 -11.04 0.83 -2.25
N LEU A 179 -10.60 1.99 -2.76
CA LEU A 179 -10.93 2.44 -4.11
C LEU A 179 -10.36 1.54 -5.21
N VAL A 180 -9.20 0.90 -4.99
CA VAL A 180 -8.68 -0.12 -5.93
C VAL A 180 -9.63 -1.32 -6.00
N VAL A 181 -10.09 -1.84 -4.87
CA VAL A 181 -11.01 -2.99 -4.82
C VAL A 181 -12.35 -2.62 -5.48
N VAL A 182 -12.96 -1.51 -5.04
CA VAL A 182 -14.24 -1.03 -5.57
C VAL A 182 -14.15 -0.66 -7.04
N GLY A 183 -13.08 0.03 -7.46
CA GLY A 183 -12.86 0.40 -8.85
C GLY A 183 -12.67 -0.82 -9.75
N THR A 184 -11.98 -1.85 -9.26
CA THR A 184 -11.77 -3.08 -10.03
C THR A 184 -13.09 -3.86 -10.22
N ASP A 185 -13.95 -3.95 -9.19
CA ASP A 185 -15.31 -4.50 -9.33
C ASP A 185 -16.15 -3.66 -10.32
N TYR A 186 -16.14 -2.33 -10.13
CA TYR A 186 -16.89 -1.40 -10.97
C TYR A 186 -16.49 -1.51 -12.45
N VAL A 187 -15.20 -1.68 -12.75
CA VAL A 187 -14.73 -1.84 -14.13
C VAL A 187 -15.38 -3.04 -14.84
N GLN A 188 -15.68 -4.11 -14.11
CA GLN A 188 -16.34 -5.30 -14.66
C GLN A 188 -17.86 -5.13 -14.70
N ARG A 189 -18.45 -4.67 -13.60
CA ARG A 189 -19.91 -4.58 -13.41
C ARG A 189 -20.57 -3.40 -14.12
N GLY A 190 -19.88 -2.26 -14.16
CA GLY A 190 -20.39 -0.97 -14.60
C GLY A 190 -21.35 -0.27 -13.62
N GLY A 191 -21.33 -0.67 -12.35
CA GLY A 191 -22.15 -0.08 -11.29
C GLY A 191 -21.55 -0.33 -9.91
N PHE A 192 -22.07 0.35 -8.89
CA PHE A 192 -21.67 0.10 -7.50
C PHE A 192 -22.46 -1.09 -6.93
N ALA A 193 -21.77 -1.95 -6.19
CA ALA A 193 -22.33 -3.04 -5.41
C ALA A 193 -21.80 -3.00 -3.99
N ALA A 194 -22.48 -3.66 -3.03
CA ALA A 194 -22.09 -3.66 -1.62
C ALA A 194 -20.87 -4.56 -1.35
N THR A 195 -20.79 -5.73 -2.00
CA THR A 195 -19.73 -6.73 -1.86
C THR A 195 -18.32 -6.13 -1.84
N PRO A 196 -17.88 -5.31 -2.83
CA PRO A 196 -16.51 -4.80 -2.86
C PRO A 196 -16.20 -3.81 -1.74
N TRP A 197 -17.21 -3.13 -1.17
CA TRP A 197 -17.00 -2.26 -0.01
C TRP A 197 -16.74 -3.05 1.27
N TRP A 198 -17.47 -4.15 1.48
CA TRP A 198 -17.27 -5.01 2.64
C TRP A 198 -15.87 -5.61 2.66
N VAL A 199 -15.49 -6.28 1.57
CA VAL A 199 -14.19 -6.96 1.48
C VAL A 199 -13.05 -5.98 1.28
N GLY A 200 -13.30 -4.89 0.54
CA GLY A 200 -12.31 -3.85 0.29
C GLY A 200 -11.91 -3.11 1.54
N LEU A 201 -12.86 -2.80 2.45
CA LEU A 201 -12.55 -2.11 3.70
C LEU A 201 -11.73 -3.02 4.64
N ALA A 202 -12.11 -4.30 4.74
CA ALA A 202 -11.35 -5.27 5.53
C ALA A 202 -9.89 -5.36 5.04
N TYR A 203 -9.70 -5.49 3.72
CA TYR A 203 -8.37 -5.53 3.12
C TYR A 203 -7.59 -4.22 3.28
N ALA A 204 -8.23 -3.08 3.03
CA ALA A 204 -7.64 -1.75 3.15
C ALA A 204 -7.07 -1.46 4.54
N LEU A 205 -7.75 -1.92 5.60
CA LEU A 205 -7.29 -1.80 6.98
C LEU A 205 -5.99 -2.59 7.23
N HIS A 206 -5.83 -3.75 6.61
CA HIS A 206 -4.55 -4.48 6.63
C HIS A 206 -3.43 -3.69 5.94
N VAL A 207 -3.71 -3.06 4.79
CA VAL A 207 -2.71 -2.24 4.08
C VAL A 207 -2.31 -1.01 4.91
N ALA A 208 -3.28 -0.35 5.54
CA ALA A 208 -3.01 0.73 6.49
C ALA A 208 -2.17 0.24 7.68
N GLY A 209 -2.42 -0.98 8.18
CA GLY A 209 -1.59 -1.62 9.20
C GLY A 209 -0.13 -1.83 8.76
N VAL A 210 0.10 -2.25 7.52
CA VAL A 210 1.46 -2.36 6.95
C VAL A 210 2.18 -1.02 6.98
N LEU A 211 1.53 0.06 6.53
CA LEU A 211 2.08 1.41 6.64
C LEU A 211 2.36 1.79 8.10
N GLY A 212 1.40 1.53 8.99
CA GLY A 212 1.51 1.88 10.40
C GLY A 212 2.71 1.24 11.10
N VAL A 213 3.06 -0.02 10.78
CA VAL A 213 4.29 -0.67 11.30
C VAL A 213 5.54 -0.08 10.63
N ASN A 214 5.49 0.16 9.31
CA ASN A 214 6.61 0.72 8.54
C ASN A 214 6.97 2.15 8.98
N ALA A 215 6.04 2.89 9.57
CA ALA A 215 6.26 4.27 10.02
C ALA A 215 7.14 4.38 11.29
N PHE A 216 7.28 3.31 12.09
CA PHE A 216 8.06 3.39 13.34
C PHE A 216 9.57 3.54 13.11
N PRO A 217 10.20 2.80 12.19
CA PRO A 217 11.60 3.06 11.83
C PRO A 217 11.86 4.45 11.29
N ASP A 218 10.88 5.07 10.65
CA ASP A 218 11.03 6.38 10.02
C ASP A 218 10.69 7.55 10.97
N CYS A 219 10.07 7.24 12.12
CA CYS A 219 9.55 8.21 13.09
C CYS A 219 10.55 9.30 13.52
N ALA A 220 11.80 8.95 13.81
CA ALA A 220 12.81 9.93 14.24
C ALA A 220 13.21 10.88 13.10
N ALA A 221 13.39 10.34 11.89
CA ALA A 221 13.75 11.11 10.70
C ALA A 221 12.57 11.99 10.24
N ASP A 222 11.37 11.44 10.26
CA ASP A 222 10.14 12.17 9.95
C ASP A 222 9.91 13.33 10.92
N ALA A 223 10.12 13.13 12.23
CA ALA A 223 10.03 14.20 13.21
C ALA A 223 11.09 15.30 12.98
N ALA A 224 12.33 14.91 12.64
CA ALA A 224 13.40 15.84 12.31
C ALA A 224 13.12 16.66 11.04
N ALA A 225 12.42 16.07 10.06
CA ALA A 225 11.93 16.74 8.85
C ALA A 225 10.62 17.54 9.05
N GLY A 226 10.14 17.65 10.29
CA GLY A 226 8.91 18.40 10.62
C GLY A 226 7.60 17.70 10.27
N LYS A 227 7.64 16.42 9.88
CA LYS A 227 6.43 15.64 9.60
C LYS A 227 5.73 15.25 10.91
N ARG A 228 4.40 15.24 10.87
CA ARG A 228 3.53 14.83 11.98
C ARG A 228 2.76 13.56 11.63
N THR A 229 3.47 12.53 11.16
CA THR A 229 2.88 11.20 10.88
C THR A 229 2.20 10.64 12.14
N LEU A 230 1.31 9.66 11.98
CA LEU A 230 0.58 9.11 13.13
C LEU A 230 1.54 8.46 14.14
N ALA A 231 2.58 7.77 13.64
CA ALA A 231 3.67 7.25 14.48
C ALA A 231 4.40 8.35 15.27
N VAL A 232 4.72 9.49 14.64
CA VAL A 232 5.32 10.65 15.32
C VAL A 232 4.39 11.22 16.40
N ARG A 233 3.11 11.40 16.09
CA ARG A 233 2.13 11.99 17.01
C ARG A 233 1.86 11.10 18.23
N LEU A 234 1.80 9.78 18.03
CA LEU A 234 1.56 8.82 19.11
C LEU A 234 2.83 8.52 19.91
N GLY A 235 4.00 8.55 19.25
CA GLY A 235 5.25 8.04 19.79
C GLY A 235 5.21 6.54 20.08
N ALA A 236 6.35 5.97 20.49
CA ALA A 236 6.48 4.53 20.70
C ALA A 236 5.48 3.96 21.74
N ARG A 237 5.26 4.67 22.86
CA ARG A 237 4.43 4.16 23.97
C ARG A 237 2.95 4.05 23.61
N ARG A 238 2.36 5.07 22.99
CA ARG A 238 0.93 5.04 22.60
C ARG A 238 0.76 4.34 21.25
N GLY A 239 1.74 4.46 20.35
CA GLY A 239 1.70 3.88 19.01
C GLY A 239 1.88 2.36 18.97
N ARG A 240 2.34 1.72 20.05
CA ARG A 240 2.54 0.27 20.11
C ARG A 240 1.29 -0.57 19.80
N GLY A 241 0.09 0.00 19.98
CA GLY A 241 -1.20 -0.63 19.65
C GLY A 241 -1.74 -0.28 18.25
N LEU A 242 -1.07 0.60 17.50
CA LEU A 242 -1.58 1.16 16.24
C LEU A 242 -1.96 0.06 15.24
N TYR A 243 -1.08 -0.91 15.02
CA TYR A 243 -1.35 -2.02 14.12
C TYR A 243 -2.61 -2.80 14.52
N ALA A 244 -2.77 -3.13 15.81
CA ALA A 244 -3.93 -3.88 16.28
C ALA A 244 -5.23 -3.08 16.11
N VAL A 245 -5.20 -1.77 16.39
CA VAL A 245 -6.35 -0.87 16.21
C VAL A 245 -6.77 -0.77 14.75
N LEU A 246 -5.83 -0.79 13.81
CA LEU A 246 -6.14 -0.76 12.38
C LEU A 246 -6.66 -2.12 11.89
N VAL A 247 -6.02 -3.22 12.29
CA VAL A 247 -6.22 -4.52 11.63
C VAL A 247 -7.31 -5.38 12.29
N LEU A 248 -7.42 -5.40 13.62
CA LEU A 248 -8.40 -6.27 14.28
C LEU A 248 -9.86 -5.95 13.93
N PRO A 249 -10.26 -4.66 13.73
CA PRO A 249 -11.59 -4.34 13.26
C PRO A 249 -11.95 -4.96 11.90
N ALA A 250 -10.99 -5.29 11.04
CA ALA A 250 -11.27 -5.95 9.75
C ALA A 250 -11.95 -7.31 9.94
N TYR A 251 -11.56 -8.09 10.95
CA TYR A 251 -12.17 -9.37 11.25
C TYR A 251 -13.59 -9.22 11.83
N ALA A 252 -13.78 -8.24 12.73
CA ALA A 252 -15.09 -7.93 13.28
C ALA A 252 -16.04 -7.43 12.19
N TRP A 253 -15.54 -6.64 11.25
CA TRP A 253 -16.27 -6.15 10.08
C TRP A 253 -16.76 -7.27 9.17
N LEU A 254 -15.89 -8.24 8.85
CA LEU A 254 -16.30 -9.41 8.05
C LEU A 254 -17.29 -10.30 8.81
N ALA A 255 -17.09 -10.53 10.10
CA ALA A 255 -18.04 -11.28 10.92
C ALA A 255 -19.41 -10.59 10.95
N PHE A 256 -19.44 -9.25 11.07
CA PHE A 256 -20.66 -8.46 10.97
C PHE A 256 -21.32 -8.59 9.59
N ALA A 257 -20.55 -8.54 8.49
CA ALA A 257 -21.09 -8.74 7.15
C ALA A 257 -21.79 -10.09 6.98
N VAL A 258 -21.22 -11.17 7.54
CA VAL A 258 -21.81 -12.52 7.52
C VAL A 258 -23.11 -12.57 8.33
N THR A 259 -23.15 -12.01 9.53
CA THR A 259 -24.39 -12.01 10.36
C THR A 259 -25.51 -11.19 9.74
N ARG A 260 -25.18 -10.24 8.85
CA ARG A 260 -26.14 -9.47 8.07
C ARG A 260 -26.55 -10.14 6.75
N GLY A 261 -26.00 -11.31 6.42
CA GLY A 261 -26.21 -11.99 5.15
C GLY A 261 -25.64 -11.24 3.94
N ALA A 262 -24.72 -10.29 4.17
CA ALA A 262 -24.12 -9.47 3.10
C ALA A 262 -22.94 -10.18 2.43
N LEU A 263 -22.34 -11.18 3.09
CA LEU A 263 -21.26 -12.01 2.55
C LEU A 263 -21.51 -13.48 2.91
N PRO A 264 -21.04 -14.44 2.09
CA PRO A 264 -21.14 -15.86 2.40
C PRO A 264 -20.30 -16.22 3.62
N TRP A 265 -20.66 -17.28 4.34
CA TRP A 265 -19.95 -17.70 5.56
C TRP A 265 -18.48 -18.11 5.28
N THR A 266 -18.17 -18.50 4.04
CA THR A 266 -16.83 -18.91 3.58
C THR A 266 -15.77 -17.83 3.81
N VAL A 267 -16.15 -16.54 3.92
CA VAL A 267 -15.22 -15.44 4.22
C VAL A 267 -14.49 -15.59 5.55
N VAL A 268 -14.94 -16.52 6.42
CA VAL A 268 -14.18 -16.96 7.61
C VAL A 268 -12.75 -17.42 7.27
N LEU A 269 -12.50 -17.90 6.05
CA LEU A 269 -11.15 -18.25 5.58
C LEU A 269 -10.19 -17.06 5.54
N ALA A 270 -10.68 -15.81 5.46
CA ALA A 270 -9.85 -14.61 5.62
C ALA A 270 -9.18 -14.54 7.01
N GLY A 271 -9.70 -15.30 7.98
CA GLY A 271 -9.10 -15.56 9.29
C GLY A 271 -7.74 -16.25 9.23
N LEU A 272 -7.36 -16.87 8.11
CA LEU A 272 -6.00 -17.42 7.90
C LEU A 272 -4.91 -16.33 7.99
N GLY A 273 -5.25 -15.06 7.77
CA GLY A 273 -4.33 -13.94 7.98
C GLY A 273 -4.15 -13.54 9.45
N LEU A 274 -4.96 -14.07 10.37
CA LEU A 274 -4.94 -13.68 11.79
C LEU A 274 -3.65 -14.07 12.51
N PRO A 275 -3.08 -15.29 12.36
CA PRO A 275 -1.83 -15.65 13.01
C PRO A 275 -0.66 -14.67 12.70
N PRO A 276 -0.32 -14.35 11.43
CA PRO A 276 0.70 -13.35 11.15
C PRO A 276 0.29 -11.94 11.61
N ALA A 277 -1.01 -11.59 11.61
CA ALA A 277 -1.47 -10.32 12.16
C ALA A 277 -1.20 -10.21 13.67
N LEU A 278 -1.45 -11.26 14.44
CA LEU A 278 -1.16 -11.30 15.87
C LEU A 278 0.35 -11.25 16.14
N LEU A 279 1.18 -11.85 15.29
CA LEU A 279 2.64 -11.72 15.36
C LEU A 279 3.10 -10.27 15.12
N ALA A 280 2.53 -9.59 14.13
CA ALA A 280 2.81 -8.18 13.86
C ALA A 280 2.33 -7.29 15.02
N ALA A 281 1.12 -7.49 15.51
CA ALA A 281 0.58 -6.76 16.65
C ALA A 281 1.45 -6.91 17.90
N ARG A 282 1.83 -8.16 18.24
CA ARG A 282 2.72 -8.46 19.37
C ARG A 282 4.12 -7.90 19.17
N GLY A 283 4.64 -7.97 17.95
CA GLY A 283 5.95 -7.42 17.59
C GLY A 283 6.00 -5.91 17.79
N LEU A 284 5.02 -5.18 17.26
CA LEU A 284 4.93 -3.73 17.45
C LEU A 284 4.68 -3.37 18.93
N TRP A 285 3.82 -4.11 19.62
CA TRP A 285 3.53 -3.88 21.04
C TRP A 285 4.80 -3.90 21.91
N ARG A 286 5.70 -4.84 21.62
CA ARG A 286 6.94 -5.07 22.38
C ARG A 286 8.09 -4.17 21.92
N HIS A 287 8.17 -3.88 20.63
CA HIS A 287 9.38 -3.32 20.02
C HIS A 287 9.16 -1.96 19.32
N ALA A 288 8.04 -1.27 19.53
CA ALA A 288 7.79 0.06 18.96
C ALA A 288 8.90 1.08 19.24
N ALA A 289 9.59 0.98 20.40
CA ALA A 289 10.71 1.85 20.76
C ALA A 289 12.07 1.37 20.21
N GLN A 290 12.10 0.23 19.52
CA GLN A 290 13.31 -0.42 19.02
C GLN A 290 13.19 -0.70 17.52
N PRO A 291 13.22 0.35 16.66
CA PRO A 291 13.22 0.20 15.20
C PRO A 291 14.17 -0.87 14.65
N ALA A 292 15.29 -1.06 15.35
CA ALA A 292 16.35 -2.00 14.98
C ALA A 292 15.94 -3.47 14.92
N VAL A 293 14.76 -3.86 15.41
CA VAL A 293 14.30 -5.26 15.42
C VAL A 293 12.93 -5.47 14.74
N LEU A 294 12.41 -4.44 14.06
CA LEU A 294 11.07 -4.47 13.47
C LEU A 294 10.95 -5.19 12.12
N ASP A 295 12.04 -5.72 11.50
CA ASP A 295 11.91 -6.36 10.17
C ASP A 295 10.91 -7.52 10.18
N ARG A 296 10.96 -8.35 11.24
CA ARG A 296 10.04 -9.49 11.38
C ARG A 296 8.61 -9.02 11.57
N THR A 297 8.42 -7.90 12.26
CA THR A 297 7.10 -7.28 12.47
C THR A 297 6.53 -6.75 11.16
N ILE A 298 7.36 -6.09 10.36
CA ILE A 298 7.00 -5.60 9.01
C ILE A 298 6.64 -6.77 8.11
N VAL A 299 7.47 -7.81 8.05
CA VAL A 299 7.21 -9.01 7.23
C VAL A 299 5.93 -9.71 7.68
N ALA A 300 5.68 -9.83 8.99
CA ALA A 300 4.46 -10.40 9.51
C ALA A 300 3.21 -9.57 9.13
N ALA A 301 3.29 -8.25 9.15
CA ALA A 301 2.20 -7.37 8.71
C ALA A 301 1.91 -7.54 7.21
N ILE A 302 2.96 -7.59 6.38
CA ILE A 302 2.85 -7.82 4.93
C ILE A 302 2.23 -9.20 4.67
N LEU A 303 2.72 -10.25 5.35
CA LEU A 303 2.19 -11.60 5.21
C LEU A 303 0.72 -11.67 5.62
N ALA A 304 0.35 -11.00 6.72
CA ALA A 304 -1.04 -10.90 7.16
C ALA A 304 -1.94 -10.28 6.10
N ALA A 305 -1.53 -9.15 5.51
CA ALA A 305 -2.29 -8.51 4.44
C ALA A 305 -2.47 -9.44 3.23
N HIS A 306 -1.40 -10.09 2.76
CA HIS A 306 -1.46 -10.99 1.61
C HIS A 306 -2.32 -12.22 1.86
N VAL A 307 -2.09 -12.93 2.98
CA VAL A 307 -2.85 -14.13 3.32
C VAL A 307 -4.33 -13.78 3.53
N HIS A 308 -4.62 -12.69 4.24
CA HIS A 308 -5.99 -12.23 4.43
C HIS A 308 -6.68 -11.94 3.09
N GLY A 309 -6.10 -11.10 2.24
CA GLY A 309 -6.71 -10.70 0.98
C GLY A 309 -6.86 -11.84 -0.03
N LEU A 310 -5.84 -12.71 -0.16
CA LEU A 310 -5.90 -13.87 -1.04
C LEU A 310 -6.92 -14.92 -0.55
N ALA A 311 -6.94 -15.20 0.75
CA ALA A 311 -7.93 -16.12 1.32
C ALA A 311 -9.35 -15.55 1.22
N LEU A 312 -9.53 -14.24 1.38
CA LEU A 312 -10.81 -13.57 1.19
C LEU A 312 -11.28 -13.62 -0.26
N ALA A 313 -10.39 -13.37 -1.23
CA ALA A 313 -10.71 -13.50 -2.65
C ALA A 313 -11.11 -14.94 -3.01
N ALA A 314 -10.37 -15.95 -2.52
CA ALA A 314 -10.71 -17.35 -2.73
C ALA A 314 -12.05 -17.71 -2.06
N ALA A 315 -12.31 -17.22 -0.84
CA ALA A 315 -13.55 -17.47 -0.11
C ALA A 315 -14.79 -16.97 -0.83
N LEU A 316 -14.71 -15.78 -1.47
CA LEU A 316 -15.80 -15.23 -2.27
C LEU A 316 -16.18 -16.14 -3.45
N LEU A 317 -15.20 -16.83 -4.05
CA LEU A 317 -15.43 -17.72 -5.17
C LEU A 317 -15.92 -19.13 -4.76
N LEU A 318 -15.87 -19.45 -3.47
CA LEU A 318 -16.32 -20.73 -2.91
C LEU A 318 -17.72 -20.68 -2.31
N GLY A 319 -18.23 -19.48 -2.02
CA GLY A 319 -19.54 -19.27 -1.39
C GLY A 319 -20.61 -18.98 -2.42
#